data_AF-A0A3M1GL14-F1
#
_entry.id   AF-A0A3M1GL14-F1
#
_cell.length_a   1.000
_cell.length_b   1.000
_cell.length_c   1.000
_cell.angle_alpha   90.00
_cell.angle_beta   90.00
_cell.angle_gamma   90.00
#
_symmetry.space_group_name_H-M   'P 1'
#
loop_
_entity.id
_entity.type
_entity.pdbx_description
1 polymer ?
#
loop_
_entity_poly.entity_id
_entity_poly.type
_entity_poly.pdbx_seq_one_letter_code
_entity_poly.pdbx_strand_id
1 'polypeptide(L)'
;PEPTPTPTPEFDFIITKQRMLTKEENGGCLGMHSIFVTVVDAAGNPLKGVELADVWGAVNPGPVTGHKGDDQPGLAVYDLYKNGLKIYVKNDPSAGRPVTSQVTDLLSTNDWEIGIPRLIEAGYCPDEATCRVLWNSGVAGQGNNSLCWGHYSWEVTFQRAW
;
A
#
# COMPACT_ATOMS: atom_id res chain seq x y z
N PRO A 1 29.68 22.01 23.81
CA PRO A 1 28.62 21.01 23.60
C PRO A 1 29.12 19.90 22.68
N GLU A 2 29.13 18.66 23.17
CA GLU A 2 29.45 17.48 22.38
C GLU A 2 28.23 17.11 21.52
N PRO A 3 28.38 16.81 20.22
CA PRO A 3 27.25 16.42 19.38
C PRO A 3 26.69 15.09 19.88
N THR A 4 25.38 15.05 20.15
CA THR A 4 24.71 13.79 20.48
C THR A 4 24.69 12.93 19.22
N PRO A 5 25.09 11.64 19.27
CA PRO A 5 25.03 10.78 18.10
C PRO A 5 23.58 10.65 17.64
N THR A 6 23.33 10.92 16.36
CA THR A 6 22.03 10.65 15.75
C THR A 6 21.77 9.14 15.81
N PRO A 7 20.61 8.69 16.32
CA PRO A 7 20.30 7.27 16.35
C PRO A 7 20.28 6.71 14.94
N THR A 8 20.96 5.58 14.73
CA THR A 8 20.87 4.82 13.49
C THR A 8 19.43 4.32 13.31
N PRO A 9 18.79 4.56 12.16
CA PRO A 9 17.47 4.02 11.88
C PRO A 9 17.47 2.49 11.94
N GLU A 10 16.41 1.91 12.53
CA GLU A 10 16.22 0.45 12.55
C GLU A 10 16.03 -0.11 11.14
N PHE A 11 15.38 0.65 10.26
CA PHE A 11 15.10 0.28 8.89
C PHE A 11 15.73 1.28 7.92
N ASP A 12 16.29 0.77 6.82
CA ASP A 12 16.75 1.63 5.72
C ASP A 12 15.59 2.31 5.01
N PHE A 13 14.46 1.62 4.89
CA PHE A 13 13.22 2.15 4.32
C PHE A 13 12.10 2.17 5.35
N ILE A 14 11.59 3.36 5.63
CA ILE A 14 10.45 3.58 6.52
C ILE A 14 9.21 3.97 5.72
N ILE A 15 8.04 3.62 6.24
CA ILE A 15 6.75 3.99 5.67
C ILE A 15 6.41 5.39 6.19
N THR A 16 6.34 6.37 5.30
CA THR A 16 5.93 7.74 5.62
C THR A 16 4.48 8.02 5.26
N LYS A 17 3.87 7.14 4.45
CA LYS A 17 2.46 7.20 4.07
C LYS A 17 1.92 5.79 3.83
N GLN A 18 0.75 5.51 4.36
CA GLN A 18 -0.04 4.32 4.02
C GLN A 18 -1.52 4.64 4.22
N ARG A 19 -2.31 4.57 3.15
CA ARG A 19 -3.75 4.81 3.23
C ARG A 19 -4.51 4.08 2.13
N MET A 20 -5.80 3.90 2.37
CA MET A 20 -6.75 3.56 1.33
C MET A 20 -7.02 4.80 0.48
N LEU A 21 -7.12 4.65 -0.84
CA LEU A 21 -7.64 5.72 -1.70
C LEU A 21 -9.11 5.93 -1.39
N THR A 22 -9.53 7.19 -1.39
CA THR A 22 -10.96 7.52 -1.31
C THR A 22 -11.70 6.92 -2.50
N LYS A 23 -13.01 6.73 -2.34
CA LYS A 23 -13.87 6.25 -3.42
C LYS A 23 -13.74 7.10 -4.69
N GLU A 24 -13.58 8.42 -4.56
CA GLU A 24 -13.42 9.33 -5.69
C GLU A 24 -12.08 9.13 -6.40
N GLU A 25 -10.96 9.14 -5.64
CA GLU A 25 -9.62 8.88 -6.17
C GLU A 25 -9.51 7.52 -6.87
N ASN A 26 -10.27 6.52 -6.40
CA ASN A 26 -10.27 5.20 -7.01
C ASN A 26 -11.08 5.13 -8.32
N GLY A 27 -11.88 6.14 -8.66
CA GLY A 27 -12.80 6.10 -9.80
C GLY A 27 -14.18 5.49 -9.49
N GLY A 28 -14.58 5.48 -8.21
CA GLY A 28 -15.86 4.95 -7.74
C GLY A 28 -15.87 3.44 -7.54
N CYS A 29 -17.07 2.85 -7.55
CA CYS A 29 -17.26 1.40 -7.35
C CYS A 29 -16.91 0.53 -8.56
N LEU A 30 -16.55 1.14 -9.70
CA LEU A 30 -16.02 0.48 -10.89
C LEU A 30 -14.56 0.90 -11.11
N GLY A 31 -13.92 1.31 -10.02
CA GLY A 31 -12.61 1.90 -10.00
C GLY A 31 -11.48 0.89 -10.18
N MET A 32 -10.32 1.26 -9.66
CA MET A 32 -9.13 0.42 -9.71
C MET A 32 -9.12 -0.64 -8.60
N HIS A 33 -8.10 -1.49 -8.70
CA HIS A 33 -7.79 -2.64 -7.86
C HIS A 33 -6.28 -2.68 -7.67
N SER A 34 -5.70 -1.65 -7.05
CA SER A 34 -4.25 -1.43 -7.15
C SER A 34 -3.61 -0.97 -5.85
N ILE A 35 -2.35 -1.36 -5.66
CA ILE A 35 -1.47 -0.73 -4.66
C ILE A 35 -0.46 0.11 -5.41
N PHE A 36 -0.54 1.42 -5.20
CA PHE A 36 0.43 2.40 -5.68
C PHE A 36 1.53 2.55 -4.63
N VAL A 37 2.75 2.12 -4.98
CA VAL A 37 3.91 2.19 -4.09
C VAL A 37 4.89 3.19 -4.64
N THR A 38 5.09 4.29 -3.93
CA THR A 38 6.14 5.27 -4.22
C THR A 38 7.35 4.99 -3.33
N VAL A 39 8.54 5.00 -3.91
CA VAL A 39 9.81 4.93 -3.17
C VAL A 39 10.62 6.19 -3.43
N VAL A 40 11.09 6.82 -2.35
CA VAL A 40 11.89 8.04 -2.39
C VAL A 40 13.17 7.92 -1.55
N ASP A 41 14.17 8.73 -1.87
CA ASP A 41 15.35 8.91 -1.02
C ASP A 41 15.02 9.75 0.23
N ALA A 42 16.01 9.96 1.12
CA ALA A 42 15.81 10.75 2.33
C ALA A 42 15.44 12.22 2.08
N ALA A 43 15.75 12.76 0.90
CA ALA A 43 15.38 14.11 0.48
C ALA A 43 14.01 14.16 -0.23
N GLY A 44 13.34 13.03 -0.41
CA GLY A 44 12.05 12.93 -1.09
C GLY A 44 12.15 12.80 -2.62
N ASN A 45 13.33 12.62 -3.20
CA ASN A 45 13.47 12.40 -4.64
C ASN A 45 13.08 10.96 -5.00
N PRO A 46 12.39 10.74 -6.12
CA PRO A 46 11.95 9.41 -6.52
C PRO A 46 13.12 8.48 -6.87
N LEU A 47 13.05 7.24 -6.37
CA LEU A 47 14.06 6.21 -6.62
C LEU A 47 13.59 5.21 -7.67
N LYS A 48 14.31 5.14 -8.79
CA LYS A 48 14.09 4.17 -9.87
C LYS A 48 14.86 2.87 -9.65
N GLY A 49 14.26 1.74 -10.01
CA GLY A 49 14.91 0.43 -9.96
C GLY A 49 14.84 -0.26 -8.60
N VAL A 50 14.07 0.27 -7.64
CA VAL A 50 13.86 -0.36 -6.34
C VAL A 50 12.91 -1.55 -6.51
N GLU A 51 13.31 -2.71 -5.99
CA GLU A 51 12.54 -3.95 -6.07
C GLU A 51 11.64 -4.10 -4.85
N LEU A 52 10.36 -4.37 -5.09
CA LEU A 52 9.38 -4.61 -4.04
C LEU A 52 9.04 -6.10 -3.94
N ALA A 53 8.53 -6.51 -2.78
CA ALA A 53 7.99 -7.85 -2.58
C ALA A 53 6.87 -7.84 -1.54
N ASP A 54 6.13 -8.94 -1.48
CA ASP A 54 5.20 -9.22 -0.39
C ASP A 54 5.76 -10.29 0.57
N VAL A 55 5.34 -10.24 1.83
CA VAL A 55 5.86 -11.14 2.89
C VAL A 55 5.51 -12.62 2.69
N TRP A 56 4.49 -12.93 1.88
CA TRP A 56 4.05 -14.29 1.58
C TRP A 56 4.60 -14.81 0.25
N GLY A 57 5.28 -13.97 -0.53
CA GLY A 57 5.74 -14.29 -1.87
C GLY A 57 4.60 -14.60 -2.85
N ALA A 58 3.38 -14.13 -2.57
CA ALA A 58 2.22 -14.25 -3.45
C ALA A 58 2.45 -13.56 -4.82
N VAL A 59 3.30 -12.54 -4.86
CA VAL A 59 3.71 -11.81 -6.07
C VAL A 59 5.25 -11.69 -6.07
N ASN A 60 5.92 -12.69 -6.65
CA ASN A 60 7.39 -12.73 -6.73
C ASN A 60 7.87 -13.12 -8.14
N PRO A 61 8.73 -12.30 -8.80
CA PRO A 61 9.18 -10.99 -8.32
C PRO A 61 8.03 -9.99 -8.26
N GLY A 62 8.07 -9.09 -7.26
CA GLY A 62 7.19 -7.93 -7.23
C GLY A 62 7.59 -6.92 -8.31
N PRO A 63 6.76 -5.88 -8.53
CA PRO A 63 7.07 -4.78 -9.43
C PRO A 63 8.30 -4.00 -8.96
N VAL A 64 8.94 -3.36 -9.93
CA VAL A 64 10.13 -2.52 -9.75
C VAL A 64 9.76 -1.08 -10.04
N THR A 65 10.25 -0.13 -9.24
CA THR A 65 9.93 1.30 -9.43
C THR A 65 10.44 1.84 -10.77
N GLY A 66 9.64 2.68 -11.41
CA GLY A 66 9.96 3.30 -12.70
C GLY A 66 10.03 2.31 -13.88
N HIS A 67 9.46 1.10 -13.71
CA HIS A 67 9.34 0.14 -14.80
C HIS A 67 8.21 0.50 -15.79
N LYS A 68 7.15 1.16 -15.32
CA LYS A 68 5.99 1.60 -16.14
C LYS A 68 6.19 3.03 -16.69
N GLY A 69 7.26 3.26 -17.43
CA GLY A 69 7.57 4.57 -18.04
C GLY A 69 8.51 5.45 -17.20
N ASP A 70 9.14 6.43 -17.85
CA ASP A 70 10.11 7.34 -17.23
C ASP A 70 9.45 8.53 -16.50
N ASP A 71 8.14 8.73 -16.65
CA ASP A 71 7.39 9.84 -16.05
C ASP A 71 7.19 9.67 -14.54
N GLN A 72 7.29 8.45 -14.01
CA GLN A 72 7.09 8.15 -12.59
C GLN A 72 8.20 7.24 -12.05
N PRO A 73 9.45 7.73 -11.96
CA PRO A 73 10.62 6.92 -11.65
C PRO A 73 10.55 6.22 -10.29
N GLY A 74 9.83 6.79 -9.32
CA GLY A 74 9.67 6.25 -7.97
C GLY A 74 8.46 5.33 -7.81
N LEU A 75 7.61 5.17 -8.84
CA LEU A 75 6.35 4.43 -8.73
C LEU A 75 6.50 2.98 -9.18
N ALA A 76 5.94 2.08 -8.38
CA ALA A 76 5.58 0.73 -8.76
C ALA A 76 4.11 0.48 -8.43
N VAL A 77 3.44 -0.37 -9.21
CA VAL A 77 2.01 -0.66 -9.04
C VAL A 77 1.80 -2.17 -8.99
N TYR A 78 1.15 -2.65 -7.94
CA TYR A 78 0.60 -4.00 -7.87
C TYR A 78 -0.84 -4.00 -8.34
N ASP A 79 -1.21 -5.02 -9.11
CA ASP A 79 -2.61 -5.39 -9.28
C ASP A 79 -3.07 -6.17 -8.03
N LEU A 80 -4.16 -5.73 -7.44
CA LEU A 80 -4.73 -6.24 -6.20
C LEU A 80 -6.13 -6.75 -6.50
N TYR A 81 -6.27 -8.01 -6.88
CA TYR A 81 -7.57 -8.60 -7.22
C TYR A 81 -7.88 -9.78 -6.30
N LYS A 82 -8.92 -9.62 -5.47
CA LYS A 82 -9.42 -10.65 -4.54
C LYS A 82 -8.33 -11.23 -3.64
N ASN A 83 -7.41 -10.38 -3.21
CA ASN A 83 -6.27 -10.75 -2.36
C ASN A 83 -5.95 -9.62 -1.37
N GLY A 84 -4.99 -9.90 -0.50
CA GLY A 84 -4.38 -8.91 0.36
C GLY A 84 -2.88 -9.11 0.40
N LEU A 85 -2.13 -8.01 0.44
CA LEU A 85 -0.68 -8.02 0.43
C LEU A 85 -0.12 -7.19 1.59
N LYS A 86 1.06 -7.60 2.07
CA LYS A 86 1.91 -6.80 2.96
C LYS A 86 3.22 -6.57 2.25
N ILE A 87 3.48 -5.32 1.87
CA ILE A 87 4.55 -4.95 0.95
C ILE A 87 5.75 -4.43 1.73
N TYR A 88 6.94 -4.65 1.20
CA TYR A 88 8.19 -4.08 1.69
C TYR A 88 9.18 -3.84 0.54
N VAL A 89 10.21 -3.04 0.80
CA VAL A 89 11.35 -2.87 -0.11
C VAL A 89 12.28 -4.07 0.06
N LYS A 90 12.38 -4.88 -1.00
CA LYS A 90 13.21 -6.08 -1.02
C LYS A 90 14.66 -5.78 -1.33
N ASN A 91 14.90 -4.89 -2.29
CA ASN A 91 16.24 -4.55 -2.74
C ASN A 91 16.29 -3.14 -3.29
N ASP A 92 17.44 -2.49 -3.06
CA ASP A 92 17.79 -1.20 -3.64
C ASP A 92 19.18 -1.35 -4.29
N PRO A 93 19.24 -1.54 -5.62
CA PRO A 93 20.50 -1.76 -6.31
C PRO A 93 21.54 -0.65 -6.12
N SER A 94 21.10 0.58 -5.82
CA SER A 94 22.01 1.71 -5.62
C SER A 94 22.61 1.79 -4.22
N ALA A 95 22.09 1.02 -3.26
CA ALA A 95 22.61 1.01 -1.89
C ALA A 95 23.98 0.31 -1.76
N GLY A 96 24.34 -0.56 -2.71
CA GLY A 96 25.61 -1.31 -2.69
C GLY A 96 25.72 -2.37 -1.57
N ARG A 97 24.65 -2.57 -0.80
CA ARG A 97 24.52 -3.56 0.28
C ARG A 97 23.07 -4.03 0.39
N PRO A 98 22.79 -5.16 1.08
CA PRO A 98 21.44 -5.51 1.49
C PRO A 98 20.81 -4.38 2.32
N VAL A 99 19.50 -4.19 2.13
CA VAL A 99 18.70 -3.16 2.84
C VAL A 99 17.65 -3.80 3.74
N THR A 100 17.25 -3.08 4.78
CA THR A 100 16.11 -3.42 5.64
C THR A 100 14.93 -2.51 5.34
N SER A 101 13.70 -3.01 5.54
CA SER A 101 12.49 -2.25 5.24
C SER A 101 11.40 -2.54 6.26
N GLN A 102 10.66 -1.49 6.62
CA GLN A 102 9.36 -1.69 7.26
C GLN A 102 8.42 -2.46 6.34
N VAL A 103 7.45 -3.12 6.95
CA VAL A 103 6.40 -3.85 6.24
C VAL A 103 5.08 -3.12 6.43
N THR A 104 4.28 -2.98 5.38
CA THR A 104 2.96 -2.37 5.48
C THR A 104 2.03 -3.17 6.39
N ASP A 105 0.97 -2.51 6.85
CA ASP A 105 -0.22 -3.26 7.27
C ASP A 105 -0.82 -4.00 6.05
N LEU A 106 -1.83 -4.84 6.31
CA LEU A 106 -2.53 -5.54 5.24
C LEU A 106 -3.24 -4.55 4.31
N LEU A 107 -2.91 -4.62 3.03
CA LEU A 107 -3.53 -3.88 1.93
C LEU A 107 -4.43 -4.86 1.18
N SER A 108 -5.74 -4.78 1.38
CA SER A 108 -6.68 -5.81 0.93
C SER A 108 -7.79 -5.26 0.04
N THR A 109 -8.35 -6.13 -0.80
CA THR A 109 -9.63 -5.91 -1.50
C THR A 109 -10.85 -6.45 -0.73
N ASN A 110 -10.64 -7.16 0.38
CA ASN A 110 -11.70 -7.83 1.14
C ASN A 110 -12.24 -6.93 2.25
N ASP A 111 -13.52 -6.56 2.20
CA ASP A 111 -14.14 -5.63 3.16
C ASP A 111 -13.89 -6.00 4.64
N TRP A 112 -13.95 -7.30 4.97
CA TRP A 112 -13.75 -7.80 6.34
C TRP A 112 -12.32 -7.64 6.85
N GLU A 113 -11.33 -7.58 5.95
CA GLU A 113 -9.93 -7.33 6.29
C GLU A 113 -9.62 -5.83 6.41
N ILE A 114 -10.39 -4.98 5.71
CA ILE A 114 -10.23 -3.52 5.72
C ILE A 114 -10.89 -2.92 6.96
N GLY A 115 -12.08 -3.40 7.30
CA GLY A 115 -12.88 -2.93 8.42
C GLY A 115 -13.71 -1.69 8.10
N ILE A 116 -14.89 -1.62 8.72
CA ILE A 116 -15.88 -0.56 8.52
C ILE A 116 -15.35 0.86 8.75
N PRO A 117 -14.58 1.16 9.82
CA PRO A 117 -14.12 2.54 10.06
C PRO A 117 -13.34 3.12 8.88
N ARG A 118 -12.44 2.32 8.28
CA ARG A 118 -11.64 2.73 7.14
C ARG A 118 -12.47 2.86 5.86
N LEU A 119 -13.46 1.99 5.66
CA LEU A 119 -14.40 2.08 4.54
C LEU A 119 -15.26 3.36 4.61
N ILE A 120 -15.66 3.79 5.81
CA ILE A 120 -16.36 5.05 6.03
C ILE A 120 -15.42 6.24 5.79
N GLU A 121 -14.22 6.22 6.38
CA GLU A 121 -13.22 7.28 6.23
C GLU A 121 -12.87 7.53 4.76
N ALA A 122 -12.75 6.47 3.96
CA ALA A 122 -12.48 6.55 2.53
C ALA A 122 -13.74 6.83 1.67
N GLY A 123 -14.92 6.97 2.28
CA GLY A 123 -16.16 7.38 1.60
C GLY A 123 -16.85 6.27 0.79
N TYR A 124 -16.55 5.00 1.07
CA TYR A 124 -17.21 3.86 0.41
C TYR A 124 -18.63 3.64 0.92
N CYS A 125 -18.88 3.97 2.19
CA CYS A 125 -20.18 3.96 2.84
C CYS A 125 -20.32 5.21 3.72
N PRO A 126 -21.53 5.79 3.85
CA PRO A 126 -21.73 7.04 4.58
C PRO A 126 -21.69 6.88 6.11
N ASP A 127 -22.06 5.69 6.61
CA ASP A 127 -22.12 5.36 8.02
C ASP A 127 -22.02 3.85 8.24
N GLU A 128 -21.87 3.44 9.50
CA GLU A 128 -21.71 2.05 9.89
C GLU A 128 -22.94 1.20 9.56
N ALA A 129 -24.15 1.73 9.75
CA ALA A 129 -25.39 0.98 9.48
C ALA A 129 -25.48 0.60 8.00
N THR A 130 -25.21 1.56 7.12
CA THR A 130 -25.17 1.35 5.67
C THR A 130 -24.03 0.42 5.30
N CYS A 131 -22.85 0.59 5.89
CA CYS A 131 -21.72 -0.29 5.63
C CYS A 131 -22.03 -1.74 6.00
N ARG A 132 -22.65 -2.00 7.15
CA ARG A 132 -23.00 -3.36 7.59
C ARG A 132 -23.97 -4.09 6.68
N VAL A 133 -24.84 -3.35 5.97
CA VAL A 133 -25.75 -3.93 4.98
C VAL A 133 -25.00 -4.26 3.69
N LEU A 134 -24.13 -3.36 3.23
CA LEU A 134 -23.51 -3.46 1.90
C LEU A 134 -22.25 -4.32 1.89
N TRP A 135 -21.47 -4.29 2.97
CA TRP A 135 -20.16 -4.92 3.02
C TRP A 135 -20.25 -6.44 2.99
N ASN A 136 -19.15 -7.07 2.63
CA ASN A 136 -18.90 -8.47 2.83
C ASN A 136 -18.24 -8.68 4.20
N SER A 137 -18.96 -9.22 5.18
CA SER A 137 -18.39 -9.49 6.50
C SER A 137 -17.48 -10.73 6.54
N GLY A 138 -17.38 -11.49 5.46
CA GLY A 138 -16.75 -12.82 5.44
C GLY A 138 -17.59 -13.91 6.12
N VAL A 139 -18.78 -13.59 6.63
CA VAL A 139 -19.70 -14.53 7.29
C VAL A 139 -20.95 -14.72 6.44
N ALA A 140 -21.27 -15.98 6.12
CA ALA A 140 -22.45 -16.31 5.33
C ALA A 140 -23.73 -15.74 5.97
N GLY A 141 -24.53 -15.04 5.18
CA GLY A 141 -25.79 -14.43 5.62
C GLY A 141 -25.65 -13.10 6.37
N GLN A 142 -24.44 -12.54 6.47
CA GLN A 142 -24.21 -11.21 7.03
C GLN A 142 -23.72 -10.23 5.96
N GLY A 143 -24.45 -9.11 5.81
CA GLY A 143 -24.25 -8.20 4.68
C GLY A 143 -24.72 -8.82 3.35
N ASN A 144 -24.62 -8.05 2.27
CA ASN A 144 -25.07 -8.48 0.95
C ASN A 144 -23.93 -8.56 -0.09
N ASN A 145 -22.67 -8.33 0.32
CA ASN A 145 -21.49 -8.38 -0.55
C ASN A 145 -21.64 -7.51 -1.81
N SER A 146 -22.11 -6.27 -1.63
CA SER A 146 -22.33 -5.29 -2.71
C SER A 146 -21.55 -3.99 -2.56
N LEU A 147 -20.74 -3.85 -1.50
CA LEU A 147 -19.92 -2.66 -1.31
C LEU A 147 -18.77 -2.62 -2.32
N CYS A 148 -19.01 -1.97 -3.46
CA CYS A 148 -18.09 -1.80 -4.57
C CYS A 148 -17.35 -3.08 -5.03
N TRP A 149 -17.81 -4.28 -4.66
CA TRP A 149 -17.24 -5.59 -5.03
C TRP A 149 -15.71 -5.68 -4.91
N GLY A 150 -15.14 -5.06 -3.88
CA GLY A 150 -13.71 -5.08 -3.62
C GLY A 150 -12.87 -4.14 -4.48
N HIS A 151 -13.48 -3.23 -5.27
CA HIS A 151 -12.75 -2.18 -6.02
C HIS A 151 -12.18 -1.15 -5.04
N TYR A 152 -11.03 -1.48 -4.48
CA TYR A 152 -10.28 -0.68 -3.54
C TYR A 152 -8.84 -0.58 -3.96
N SER A 153 -8.27 0.60 -3.78
CA SER A 153 -6.86 0.84 -4.03
C SER A 153 -6.19 1.46 -2.81
N TRP A 154 -4.89 1.30 -2.76
CA TRP A 154 -4.04 1.73 -1.66
C TRP A 154 -2.89 2.58 -2.18
N GLU A 155 -2.43 3.49 -1.34
CA GLU A 155 -1.25 4.29 -1.58
C GLU A 155 -0.27 4.09 -0.43
N VAL A 156 0.98 3.81 -0.77
CA VAL A 156 2.08 3.63 0.16
C VAL A 156 3.29 4.41 -0.30
N THR A 157 3.98 5.07 0.63
CA THR A 157 5.27 5.71 0.38
C THR A 157 6.32 5.13 1.32
N PHE A 158 7.37 4.56 0.73
CA PHE A 158 8.60 4.21 1.41
C PHE A 158 9.64 5.31 1.19
N GLN A 159 10.31 5.73 2.26
CA GLN A 159 11.37 6.72 2.23
C GLN A 159 12.65 6.12 2.82
N ARG A 160 13.80 6.36 2.18
CA ARG A 160 15.08 6.06 2.80
C ARG A 160 15.28 6.86 4.08
N ALA A 161 15.84 6.22 5.08
CA ALA A 161 16.17 6.86 6.35
C ALA A 161 17.57 7.50 6.40
N TRP A 162 18.31 7.48 5.28
CA TRP A 162 19.69 7.97 5.14
C TRP A 162 19.93 8.70 3.82
#